data_AF-A0A7N2R5T5-F1
#
_entry.id   AF-A0A7N2R5T5-F1
#
_cell.length_a   1.000
_cell.length_b   1.000
_cell.length_c   1.000
_cell.angle_alpha   90.00
_cell.angle_beta   90.00
_cell.angle_gamma   90.00
#
_symmetry.space_group_name_H-M   'P 1'
#
loop_
_entity.id
_entity.type
_entity.pdbx_description
1 polymer ?
#
loop_
_entity_poly.entity_id
_entity_poly.type
_entity_poly.pdbx_seq_one_letter_code
_entity_poly.pdbx_strand_id
1 'polypeptide(L)'
;MDNSPRNLLMYFSNVAYPLESFFHTVICNSADFQNTTVDNDLSYIIWDTTHGEANVLNMLHYDKMVASGTVFARPFQEGDQVLNKIDNSVLNCLPNGLFPGEWCLDKGMNRSTETSKQHEEFFSTWGNINAIKPRSYGIKLGVLLSELAREGTLSTSPCRQQSESRNITRTMRCGNFFEI
;
A
#
# COMPACT_ATOMS: atom_id res chain seq x y z
N MET A 1 7.20 10.27 31.90
CA MET A 1 7.50 11.33 30.92
C MET A 1 7.98 10.64 29.65
N ASP A 2 7.04 10.20 28.83
CA ASP A 2 7.36 9.51 27.57
C ASP A 2 7.69 10.54 26.50
N ASN A 3 8.94 11.00 26.50
CA ASN A 3 9.48 11.85 25.43
C ASN A 3 10.03 11.01 24.26
N SER A 4 9.62 9.73 24.16
CA SER A 4 10.21 8.73 23.26
C SER A 4 10.05 9.11 21.78
N PRO A 5 8.86 9.46 21.26
CA PRO A 5 8.72 9.83 19.85
C PRO A 5 9.53 11.09 19.48
N ARG A 6 9.56 12.08 20.38
CA ARG A 6 10.32 13.33 20.18
C ARG A 6 11.83 13.08 20.16
N ASN A 7 12.34 12.23 21.05
CA ASN A 7 13.76 11.87 21.08
C ASN A 7 14.15 11.03 19.85
N LEU A 8 13.32 10.06 19.48
CA LEU A 8 13.53 9.27 18.26
C LEU A 8 13.53 10.16 17.02
N LEU A 9 12.64 11.16 16.94
CA LEU A 9 12.60 12.09 15.80
C LEU A 9 13.91 12.87 15.66
N MET A 10 14.46 13.37 16.76
CA MET A 10 15.75 14.07 16.78
C MET A 10 16.93 13.16 16.40
N TYR A 11 16.87 11.87 16.75
CA TYR A 11 17.87 10.90 16.35
C TYR A 11 17.77 10.61 14.84
N PHE A 12 16.58 10.22 14.37
CA PHE A 12 16.36 9.84 12.98
C PHE A 12 16.52 11.02 12.01
N SER A 13 16.37 12.28 12.44
CA SER A 13 16.67 13.43 11.56
C SER A 13 18.12 13.49 11.08
N ASN A 14 19.03 12.75 11.72
CA ASN A 14 20.47 12.71 11.39
C ASN A 14 20.93 11.35 10.82
N VAL A 15 20.00 10.47 10.46
CA VAL A 15 20.28 9.12 9.93
C VAL A 15 19.83 9.05 8.46
N ALA A 16 20.52 8.25 7.65
CA ALA A 16 20.08 7.97 6.29
C ALA A 16 18.76 7.19 6.27
N TYR A 17 17.88 7.48 5.30
CA TYR A 17 16.59 6.80 5.12
C TYR A 17 15.74 6.70 6.40
N PRO A 18 15.49 7.80 7.13
CA PRO A 18 14.86 7.73 8.45
C PRO A 18 13.44 7.15 8.42
N LEU A 19 12.74 7.31 7.29
CA LEU A 19 11.39 6.77 7.11
C LEU A 19 11.35 5.24 7.07
N GLU A 20 12.47 4.57 6.77
CA GLU A 20 12.53 3.11 6.74
C GLU A 20 12.58 2.47 8.12
N SER A 21 12.95 3.23 9.16
CA SER A 21 13.18 2.67 10.50
C SER A 21 12.44 3.42 11.62
N PHE A 22 12.12 4.71 11.44
CA PHE A 22 11.51 5.53 12.48
C PHE A 22 10.17 4.96 12.96
N PHE A 23 9.23 4.70 12.05
CA PHE A 23 7.89 4.22 12.42
C PHE A 23 7.92 2.83 13.04
N HIS A 24 8.73 1.92 12.49
CA HIS A 24 8.93 0.59 13.08
C HIS A 24 9.48 0.68 14.51
N THR A 25 10.45 1.56 14.74
CA THR A 25 11.05 1.77 16.08
C THR A 25 10.02 2.32 17.06
N VAL A 26 9.24 3.34 16.66
CA VAL A 26 8.20 3.94 17.52
C VAL A 26 7.12 2.90 17.86
N ILE A 27 6.63 2.15 16.87
CA ILE A 27 5.59 1.14 17.07
C ILE A 27 6.08 0.03 17.99
N CYS A 28 7.28 -0.50 17.77
CA CYS A 28 7.83 -1.59 18.58
C CYS A 28 8.18 -1.21 20.02
N ASN A 29 8.48 0.07 20.29
CA ASN A 29 8.79 0.56 21.64
C ASN A 29 7.58 1.12 22.38
N SER A 30 6.39 1.10 21.77
CA SER A 30 5.16 1.54 22.39
C SER A 30 4.37 0.35 22.94
N ALA A 31 3.99 0.43 24.22
CA ALA A 31 3.17 -0.59 24.87
C ALA A 31 1.81 -0.79 24.18
N ASP A 32 1.25 0.28 23.59
CA ASP A 32 -0.06 0.26 22.95
C ASP A 32 -0.08 -0.60 21.66
N PHE A 33 1.08 -0.87 21.05
CA PHE A 33 1.17 -1.58 19.76
C PHE A 33 1.81 -2.97 19.82
N GLN A 34 2.25 -3.45 21.00
CA GLN A 34 3.04 -4.68 21.13
C GLN A 34 2.36 -5.95 20.57
N ASN A 35 1.02 -6.00 20.56
CA ASN A 35 0.23 -7.15 20.09
C ASN A 35 -0.70 -6.82 18.92
N THR A 36 -0.64 -5.60 18.38
CA THR A 36 -1.50 -5.16 17.27
C THR A 36 -0.72 -4.91 16.00
N THR A 37 0.60 -5.15 16.03
CA THR A 37 1.49 -4.93 14.89
C THR A 37 1.45 -6.12 13.92
N VAL A 38 1.28 -5.82 12.63
CA VAL A 38 1.35 -6.77 11.52
C VAL A 38 2.56 -6.41 10.66
N ASP A 39 3.44 -7.38 10.39
CA ASP A 39 4.62 -7.22 9.53
C ASP A 39 4.26 -7.38 8.05
N ASN A 40 3.45 -6.45 7.53
CA ASN A 40 3.04 -6.43 6.13
C ASN A 40 2.68 -4.99 5.70
N ASP A 41 3.35 -4.46 4.67
CA ASP A 41 3.10 -3.11 4.13
C ASP A 41 2.10 -3.11 2.96
N LEU A 42 1.49 -4.26 2.66
CA LEU A 42 0.50 -4.50 1.62
C LEU A 42 0.97 -4.16 0.20
N SER A 43 2.28 -4.00 -0.01
CA SER A 43 2.87 -3.50 -1.23
C SER A 43 3.58 -4.60 -2.03
N TYR A 44 3.33 -4.65 -3.34
CA TYR A 44 4.10 -5.47 -4.27
C TYR A 44 5.31 -4.69 -4.78
N ILE A 45 6.50 -5.19 -4.44
CA ILE A 45 7.78 -4.62 -4.84
C ILE A 45 8.65 -5.77 -5.34
N ILE A 46 9.25 -5.59 -6.51
CA ILE A 46 10.28 -6.51 -7.02
C ILE A 46 11.63 -5.87 -6.70
N TRP A 47 12.40 -6.52 -5.85
CA TRP A 47 13.75 -6.06 -5.50
C TRP A 47 14.78 -6.64 -6.47
N ASP A 48 15.69 -5.79 -6.97
CA ASP A 48 16.89 -6.28 -7.64
C ASP A 48 17.97 -6.57 -6.58
N THR A 49 18.31 -7.85 -6.44
CA THR A 49 19.37 -8.31 -5.53
C THR A 49 20.76 -7.76 -5.88
N THR A 50 20.97 -7.21 -7.08
CA THR A 50 22.29 -6.73 -7.52
C THR A 50 22.53 -5.25 -7.27
N HIS A 51 21.50 -4.39 -7.36
CA HIS A 51 21.65 -2.93 -7.22
C HIS A 51 21.04 -2.38 -5.92
N GLY A 52 20.31 -3.19 -5.15
CA GLY A 52 19.64 -2.73 -3.92
C GLY A 52 18.47 -1.78 -4.18
N GLU A 53 18.10 -1.57 -5.45
CA GLU A 53 16.98 -0.74 -5.86
C GLU A 53 15.78 -1.60 -6.27
N ALA A 54 14.59 -1.02 -6.10
CA ALA A 54 13.35 -1.66 -6.54
C ALA A 54 13.19 -1.53 -8.06
N ASN A 55 12.90 -2.66 -8.72
CA ASN A 55 12.63 -2.70 -10.15
C ASN A 55 11.36 -1.93 -10.49
N VAL A 56 11.45 -1.09 -11.52
CA VAL A 56 10.29 -0.38 -12.08
C VAL A 56 9.30 -1.39 -12.66
N LEU A 57 8.07 -1.35 -12.13
CA LEU A 57 6.97 -2.17 -12.58
C LEU A 57 6.43 -1.64 -13.92
N ASN A 58 6.10 -2.57 -14.80
CA ASN A 58 5.62 -2.30 -16.16
C ASN A 58 4.67 -3.43 -16.58
N MET A 59 4.24 -3.41 -17.85
CA MET A 59 3.29 -4.36 -18.40
C MET A 59 3.70 -5.84 -18.24
N LEU A 60 5.00 -6.17 -18.26
CA LEU A 60 5.51 -7.54 -18.10
C LEU A 60 5.24 -8.09 -16.68
N HIS A 61 5.12 -7.20 -15.71
CA HIS A 61 4.92 -7.55 -14.30
C HIS A 61 3.42 -7.59 -13.92
N TYR A 62 2.53 -7.14 -14.80
CA TYR A 62 1.11 -6.91 -14.50
C TYR A 62 0.41 -8.16 -13.97
N ASP A 63 0.51 -9.30 -14.65
CA ASP A 63 -0.24 -10.50 -14.26
C ASP A 63 0.23 -11.03 -12.90
N LYS A 64 1.54 -11.00 -12.64
CA LYS A 64 2.11 -11.40 -11.33
C LYS A 64 1.67 -10.45 -10.22
N MET A 65 1.67 -9.15 -10.49
CA MET A 65 1.23 -8.11 -9.54
C MET A 65 -0.27 -8.24 -9.23
N VAL A 66 -1.13 -8.56 -10.19
CA VAL A 66 -2.56 -8.77 -9.92
C VAL A 66 -2.79 -10.10 -9.19
N ALA A 67 -2.04 -11.14 -9.55
CA ALA A 67 -2.14 -12.45 -8.93
C ALA A 67 -1.62 -12.48 -7.48
N SER A 68 -0.65 -11.64 -7.11
CA SER A 68 -0.14 -11.55 -5.73
C SER A 68 -1.23 -11.20 -4.72
N GLY A 69 -2.28 -10.50 -5.16
CA GLY A 69 -3.38 -10.06 -4.31
C GLY A 69 -3.02 -8.93 -3.33
N THR A 70 -1.84 -8.33 -3.48
CA THR A 70 -1.43 -7.14 -2.72
C THR A 70 -2.27 -5.92 -3.11
N VAL A 71 -2.35 -4.96 -2.20
CA VAL A 71 -3.24 -3.80 -2.33
C VAL A 71 -2.56 -2.69 -3.13
N PHE A 72 -1.27 -2.49 -2.86
CA PHE A 72 -0.44 -1.50 -3.50
C PHE A 72 0.67 -2.16 -4.31
N ALA A 73 1.27 -1.41 -5.22
CA ALA A 73 2.42 -1.83 -6.00
C ALA A 73 3.30 -0.62 -6.29
N ARG A 74 4.63 -0.79 -6.28
CA ARG A 74 5.60 0.29 -6.55
C ARG A 74 6.99 -0.28 -6.88
N PRO A 75 7.89 0.51 -7.50
CA PRO A 75 7.64 1.81 -8.16
C PRO A 75 7.12 1.64 -9.60
N PHE A 76 6.48 2.68 -10.13
CA PHE A 76 6.07 2.78 -11.53
C PHE A 76 6.78 3.94 -12.21
N GLN A 77 7.05 3.82 -13.51
CA GLN A 77 7.45 4.96 -14.32
C GLN A 77 6.24 5.86 -14.60
N GLU A 78 6.43 7.17 -14.52
CA GLU A 78 5.40 8.13 -14.87
C GLU A 78 4.96 7.94 -16.33
N GLY A 79 3.64 7.88 -16.56
CA GLY A 79 3.06 7.68 -17.89
C GLY A 79 3.17 6.27 -18.45
N ASP A 80 3.63 5.28 -17.67
CA ASP A 80 3.68 3.88 -18.13
C ASP A 80 2.26 3.34 -18.44
N GLN A 81 2.14 2.57 -19.52
CA GLN A 81 0.86 2.02 -19.98
C GLN A 81 0.24 1.03 -18.97
N VAL A 82 1.04 0.45 -18.09
CA VAL A 82 0.55 -0.42 -17.02
C VAL A 82 -0.42 0.31 -16.09
N LEU A 83 -0.21 1.62 -15.85
CA LEU A 83 -1.08 2.45 -15.02
C LEU A 83 -2.49 2.53 -15.65
N ASN A 84 -2.57 2.80 -16.96
CA ASN A 84 -3.83 2.77 -17.70
C ASN A 84 -4.50 1.39 -17.63
N LYS A 85 -3.73 0.30 -17.65
CA LYS A 85 -4.30 -1.05 -17.53
C LYS A 85 -4.85 -1.31 -16.14
N ILE A 86 -4.17 -0.85 -15.08
CA ILE A 86 -4.65 -0.93 -13.69
C ILE A 86 -5.95 -0.13 -13.55
N ASP A 87 -5.97 1.11 -14.03
CA ASP A 87 -7.15 1.97 -13.97
C ASP A 87 -8.37 1.29 -14.61
N ASN A 88 -8.21 0.78 -15.84
CA ASN A 88 -9.33 0.15 -16.56
C ASN A 88 -9.74 -1.21 -15.99
N SER A 89 -8.78 -2.07 -15.63
CA SER A 89 -9.07 -3.49 -15.34
C SER A 89 -9.26 -3.79 -13.86
N VAL A 90 -8.54 -3.08 -12.99
CA VAL A 90 -8.59 -3.28 -11.53
C VAL A 90 -9.56 -2.27 -10.92
N LEU A 91 -9.29 -0.98 -11.15
CA LEU A 91 -10.08 0.07 -10.51
C LEU A 91 -11.40 0.35 -11.25
N ASN A 92 -11.50 -0.07 -12.50
CA ASN A 92 -12.60 0.26 -13.42
C ASN A 92 -12.86 1.78 -13.47
N CYS A 93 -11.77 2.55 -13.52
CA CYS A 93 -11.78 3.98 -13.76
C CYS A 93 -11.84 4.25 -15.27
N LEU A 94 -12.59 5.27 -15.66
CA LEU A 94 -12.57 5.76 -17.05
C LEU A 94 -11.23 6.46 -17.31
N PRO A 95 -10.70 6.42 -18.55
CA PRO A 95 -9.54 7.23 -18.92
C PRO A 95 -9.79 8.71 -18.61
N ASN A 96 -8.94 9.32 -17.78
CA ASN A 96 -9.10 10.70 -17.29
C ASN A 96 -10.38 10.96 -16.47
N GLY A 97 -11.02 9.91 -15.96
CA GLY A 97 -12.25 10.01 -15.16
C GLY A 97 -11.98 9.99 -13.66
N LEU A 98 -12.99 10.38 -12.89
CA LEU A 98 -13.02 10.19 -11.44
C LEU A 98 -13.56 8.79 -11.09
N PHE A 99 -13.13 8.25 -9.96
CA PHE A 99 -13.68 6.99 -9.44
C PHE A 99 -15.15 7.18 -9.08
N PRO A 100 -16.09 6.47 -9.73
CA PRO A 100 -17.51 6.58 -9.38
C PRO A 100 -17.75 5.97 -8.00
N GLY A 101 -18.03 6.82 -7.01
CA GLY A 101 -18.48 6.44 -5.67
C GLY A 101 -19.86 7.02 -5.33
N GLU A 102 -20.33 6.85 -4.10
CA GLU A 102 -21.63 7.41 -3.65
C GLU A 102 -21.61 8.96 -3.58
N TRP A 103 -20.42 9.56 -3.69
CA TRP A 103 -20.21 11.00 -3.86
C TRP A 103 -20.50 11.48 -5.29
N CYS A 104 -20.72 10.55 -6.21
CA CYS A 104 -20.84 10.73 -7.65
C CYS A 104 -22.18 10.21 -8.14
N LEU A 105 -23.24 11.03 -8.03
CA LEU A 105 -24.58 10.66 -8.46
C LEU A 105 -24.75 10.99 -9.95
N ASP A 106 -24.87 9.95 -10.78
CA ASP A 106 -25.23 10.11 -12.18
C ASP A 106 -26.76 10.29 -12.31
N LYS A 107 -27.20 11.27 -13.08
CA LYS A 107 -28.61 11.43 -13.44
C LYS A 107 -28.90 10.53 -14.63
N GLY A 108 -29.04 9.22 -14.37
CA GLY A 108 -29.62 8.23 -15.27
C GLY A 108 -29.45 8.50 -16.76
N MET A 109 -28.21 8.48 -17.27
CA MET A 109 -28.00 8.57 -18.71
C MET A 109 -28.27 7.18 -19.31
N ASN A 110 -29.46 7.03 -19.88
CA ASN A 110 -29.79 5.89 -20.73
C ASN A 110 -28.68 5.73 -21.78
N ARG A 111 -28.13 4.51 -21.90
CA ARG A 111 -27.12 4.16 -22.91
C ARG A 111 -27.68 4.40 -24.31
N SER A 112 -27.44 5.58 -24.87
CA SER A 112 -27.66 5.83 -26.29
C SER A 112 -26.64 6.85 -26.81
N THR A 113 -25.77 6.32 -27.67
CA THR A 113 -25.10 6.96 -28.81
C THR A 113 -24.12 8.11 -28.57
N GLU A 114 -22.86 7.83 -28.92
CA GLU A 114 -21.94 8.68 -29.70
C GLU A 114 -22.24 10.18 -29.74
N THR A 115 -21.39 10.99 -29.10
CA THR A 115 -20.47 11.94 -29.77
C THR A 115 -19.84 12.88 -28.75
N SER A 116 -18.59 13.24 -29.04
CA SER A 116 -17.81 14.30 -28.41
C SER A 116 -18.64 15.49 -27.95
N LYS A 117 -18.56 15.85 -26.66
CA LYS A 117 -18.64 17.23 -26.13
C LYS A 117 -18.41 17.23 -24.61
N GLN A 118 -17.35 17.95 -24.24
CA GLN A 118 -17.09 18.63 -22.97
C GLN A 118 -16.94 17.78 -21.70
N HIS A 119 -15.72 17.90 -21.15
CA HIS A 119 -15.11 17.14 -20.07
C HIS A 119 -15.54 17.62 -18.67
N GLU A 120 -16.68 18.31 -18.54
CA GLU A 120 -17.07 19.01 -17.30
C GLU A 120 -18.35 18.50 -16.61
N GLU A 121 -19.12 17.58 -17.21
CA GLU A 121 -20.39 17.12 -16.60
C GLU A 121 -20.37 15.64 -16.20
N PHE A 122 -19.31 15.18 -15.53
CA PHE A 122 -19.29 13.81 -15.02
C PHE A 122 -20.26 13.57 -13.85
N PHE A 123 -20.66 14.62 -13.11
CA PHE A 123 -21.63 14.50 -12.01
C PHE A 123 -22.60 15.67 -11.99
N SER A 124 -23.87 15.41 -12.26
CA SER A 124 -24.92 16.43 -12.18
C SER A 124 -25.25 16.83 -10.74
N THR A 125 -24.90 15.99 -9.76
CA THR A 125 -25.12 16.28 -8.34
C THR A 125 -24.07 15.58 -7.48
N TRP A 126 -23.52 16.32 -6.53
CA TRP A 126 -22.58 15.80 -5.56
C TRP A 126 -23.33 15.01 -4.47
N GLY A 127 -22.92 13.76 -4.24
CA GLY A 127 -23.48 12.89 -3.22
C GLY A 127 -22.80 13.05 -1.85
N ASN A 128 -22.95 12.08 -0.97
CA ASN A 128 -22.34 12.12 0.36
C ASN A 128 -20.85 11.69 0.29
N ILE A 129 -19.93 12.60 0.62
CA ILE A 129 -18.46 12.34 0.62
C ILE A 129 -18.07 11.27 1.63
N ASN A 130 -18.80 11.19 2.74
CA ASN A 130 -18.51 10.25 3.81
C ASN A 130 -19.11 8.85 3.55
N ALA A 131 -19.92 8.70 2.50
CA ALA A 131 -20.50 7.41 2.16
C ALA A 131 -19.49 6.56 1.38
N ILE A 132 -18.98 5.51 2.04
CA ILE A 132 -18.06 4.55 1.45
C ILE A 132 -18.82 3.27 1.14
N LYS A 133 -18.87 2.88 -0.13
CA LYS A 133 -19.37 1.58 -0.57
C LYS A 133 -18.23 0.78 -1.19
N PRO A 134 -17.75 -0.30 -0.55
CA PRO A 134 -16.63 -1.05 -1.07
C PRO A 134 -17.03 -1.78 -2.36
N ARG A 135 -16.20 -1.65 -3.40
CA ARG A 135 -16.28 -2.47 -4.62
C ARG A 135 -15.59 -3.82 -4.40
N SER A 136 -15.56 -4.70 -5.40
CA SER A 136 -14.90 -6.01 -5.36
C SER A 136 -13.50 -5.99 -4.72
N TYR A 137 -12.62 -5.08 -5.13
CA TYR A 137 -11.29 -4.94 -4.55
C TYR A 137 -11.29 -4.37 -3.12
N GLY A 138 -12.24 -3.49 -2.78
CA GLY A 138 -12.43 -3.02 -1.41
C GLY A 138 -12.92 -4.13 -0.46
N ILE A 139 -13.79 -5.01 -0.96
CA ILE A 139 -14.20 -6.23 -0.23
C ILE A 139 -13.00 -7.17 -0.06
N LYS A 140 -12.22 -7.39 -1.12
CA LYS A 140 -11.00 -8.20 -1.07
C LYS A 140 -9.99 -7.67 -0.06
N LEU A 141 -9.81 -6.34 0.02
CA LEU A 141 -8.99 -5.67 1.03
C LEU A 141 -9.49 -5.96 2.44
N GLY A 142 -10.80 -5.84 2.69
CA GLY A 142 -11.37 -6.13 4.01
C GLY A 142 -11.14 -7.57 4.45
N VAL A 143 -11.23 -8.54 3.53
CA VAL A 143 -10.92 -9.95 3.79
C VAL A 143 -9.44 -10.11 4.13
N LEU A 144 -8.53 -9.53 3.33
CA LEU A 144 -7.08 -9.59 3.56
C LEU A 144 -6.69 -9.00 4.92
N LEU A 145 -7.24 -7.84 5.28
CA LEU A 145 -6.97 -7.22 6.59
C LEU A 145 -7.46 -8.09 7.75
N SER A 146 -8.61 -8.75 7.59
CA SER A 146 -9.15 -9.67 8.60
C SER A 146 -8.27 -10.91 8.76
N GLU A 147 -7.74 -11.43 7.66
CA GLU A 147 -6.81 -12.56 7.66
C GLU A 147 -5.48 -12.21 8.34
N LEU A 148 -4.90 -11.06 7.97
CA LEU A 148 -3.67 -10.55 8.56
C LEU A 148 -3.81 -10.26 10.06
N ALA A 149 -4.95 -9.71 10.48
CA ALA A 149 -5.23 -9.50 11.90
C ALA A 149 -5.27 -10.82 12.69
N ARG A 150 -5.87 -11.87 12.10
CA ARG A 150 -5.91 -13.22 12.71
C ARG A 150 -4.52 -13.84 12.80
N GLU A 151 -3.72 -13.73 11.75
CA GLU A 151 -2.36 -14.27 11.71
C GLU A 151 -1.41 -13.52 12.66
N GLY A 152 -1.52 -12.18 12.72
CA GLY A 152 -0.77 -11.35 13.67
C GLY A 152 -1.07 -11.66 15.13
N THR A 153 -2.28 -12.14 15.44
CA THR A 153 -2.65 -12.60 16.79
C THR A 153 -2.01 -13.94 17.17
N LEU A 154 -1.64 -14.76 16.18
CA LEU A 154 -1.00 -16.08 16.37
C LEU A 154 0.53 -16.00 16.42
N SER A 155 1.12 -14.96 15.84
CA SER A 155 2.56 -14.73 15.81
C SER A 155 3.02 -14.02 17.10
N THR A 156 4.07 -14.53 17.75
CA THR A 156 4.77 -13.80 18.81
C THR A 156 5.22 -12.44 18.27
N SER A 157 4.90 -11.36 18.98
CA SER A 157 5.18 -9.95 18.61
C SER A 157 6.38 -9.80 17.66
N PRO A 158 6.21 -9.33 16.41
CA PRO A 158 7.31 -9.20 15.44
C PRO A 158 8.53 -8.45 16.00
N CYS A 159 8.28 -7.52 16.91
CA CYS A 159 9.27 -6.72 17.62
C CYS A 159 10.19 -7.50 18.57
N ARG A 160 9.88 -8.76 18.93
CA ARG A 160 10.72 -9.58 19.83
C ARG A 160 11.88 -10.28 19.13
N GLN A 161 11.78 -10.52 17.82
CA GLN A 161 12.77 -11.29 17.06
C GLN A 161 14.09 -10.53 16.80
N GLN A 162 14.18 -9.24 17.16
CA GLN A 162 15.40 -8.43 16.96
C GLN A 162 16.50 -8.64 18.03
N SER A 163 16.24 -9.40 19.12
CA SER A 163 17.19 -9.49 20.25
C SER A 163 18.06 -10.75 20.32
N GLU A 164 17.79 -11.78 19.51
CA GLU A 164 18.48 -13.07 19.56
C GLU A 164 19.00 -13.49 18.18
N SER A 165 20.14 -12.97 17.77
CA SER A 165 20.93 -13.56 16.67
C SER A 165 22.42 -13.26 16.86
N ARG A 166 23.00 -13.87 17.90
CA ARG A 166 24.42 -14.23 17.88
C ARG A 166 24.49 -15.72 17.53
N ASN A 167 24.96 -16.00 16.32
CA ASN A 167 25.36 -17.30 15.76
C ASN A 167 24.34 -18.10 14.91
N ILE A 168 24.57 -17.99 13.59
CA ILE A 168 24.62 -19.06 12.57
C ILE A 168 23.29 -19.57 11.94
N THR A 169 23.19 -19.26 10.63
CA THR A 169 22.40 -19.87 9.53
C THR A 169 21.06 -19.21 9.16
N ARG A 170 21.13 -18.40 8.08
CA ARG A 170 20.11 -18.18 7.04
C ARG A 170 18.63 -18.36 7.43
N THR A 171 18.01 -17.24 7.75
CA THR A 171 16.79 -16.77 7.07
C THR A 171 16.86 -15.26 6.98
N MET A 172 17.22 -14.73 5.81
CA MET A 172 17.09 -13.31 5.52
C MET A 172 15.60 -12.97 5.47
N ARG A 173 15.10 -12.27 6.49
CA ARG A 173 13.93 -11.39 6.43
C ARG A 173 14.34 -10.06 7.07
N CYS A 174 13.82 -8.98 6.51
CA CYS A 174 14.34 -7.61 6.52
C CYS A 174 15.64 -7.46 5.72
N GLY A 175 15.52 -6.70 4.63
CA GLY A 175 16.58 -6.41 3.68
C GLY A 175 17.81 -5.84 4.37
N ASN A 176 18.97 -6.25 3.84
CA ASN A 176 20.25 -5.65 4.13
C ASN A 176 20.18 -4.14 3.87
N PHE A 177 20.33 -3.34 4.91
CA PHE A 177 20.79 -1.96 4.77
C PHE A 177 21.90 -1.70 5.82
N PHE A 178 23.08 -1.37 5.29
CA PHE A 178 24.33 -0.87 5.89
C PHE A 178 25.37 -1.86 6.47
N GLU A 179 26.44 -2.10 5.70
CA GLU A 179 27.82 -1.69 6.05
C GLU A 179 28.07 -0.43 5.18
N ILE A 180 28.38 0.77 5.67
CA ILE A 180 29.57 1.28 6.39
C ILE A 180 29.12 2.42 7.31
#